data_AF-A0A366DYP6-F1
#
_entry.id   AF-A0A366DYP6-F1
#
_cell.length_a   1.000
_cell.length_b   1.000
_cell.length_c   1.000
_cell.angle_alpha   90.00
_cell.angle_beta   90.00
_cell.angle_gamma   90.00
#
_symmetry.space_group_name_H-M   'P 1'
#
loop_
_entity.id
_entity.type
_entity.pdbx_description
1 polymer ?
#
loop_
_entity_poly.entity_id
_entity_poly.type
_entity_poly.pdbx_seq_one_letter_code
_entity_poly.pdbx_strand_id
1 'polypeptide(L)'
;MHHNKQPHSQENIEVWADLVNIKDLLLALVITSALTLGAYFIAPNEEPKPLYYGLVGALIGFIISSIIIKPKRKFETTEDK
;
A
#
# COMPACT_ATOMS: atom_id res chain seq x y z
N MET A 1 14.67 25.95 -31.03
CA MET A 1 15.06 25.67 -29.62
C MET A 1 13.97 24.79 -29.01
N HIS A 2 14.12 23.47 -29.06
CA HIS A 2 13.13 22.54 -28.51
C HIS A 2 13.37 22.36 -27.01
N HIS A 3 12.43 22.83 -26.19
CA HIS A 3 12.36 22.51 -24.76
C HIS A 3 11.98 21.03 -24.62
N ASN A 4 12.96 20.19 -24.32
CA ASN A 4 12.70 18.81 -23.92
C ASN A 4 12.17 18.81 -22.48
N LYS A 5 10.84 18.83 -22.33
CA LYS A 5 10.19 18.61 -21.03
C LYS A 5 10.36 17.14 -20.68
N GLN A 6 11.38 16.83 -19.88
CA GLN A 6 11.51 15.54 -19.20
C GLN A 6 10.22 15.32 -18.40
N PRO A 7 9.36 14.34 -18.73
CA PRO A 7 8.24 14.02 -17.86
C PRO A 7 8.84 13.49 -16.56
N HIS A 8 8.47 14.10 -15.43
CA HIS A 8 8.76 13.58 -14.10
C HIS A 8 8.24 12.14 -14.02
N SER A 9 9.10 11.16 -14.31
CA SER A 9 8.82 9.74 -14.14
C SER A 9 8.69 9.51 -12.66
N GLN A 10 7.45 9.40 -12.19
CA GLN A 10 7.18 8.98 -10.83
C GLN A 10 7.86 7.62 -10.64
N GLU A 11 8.86 7.58 -9.77
CA GLU A 11 9.68 6.41 -9.44
C GLU A 11 8.77 5.25 -9.00
N ASN A 12 8.31 4.47 -9.97
CA ASN A 12 7.76 3.15 -9.71
C ASN A 12 8.95 2.20 -9.72
N ILE A 13 9.10 1.42 -8.66
CA ILE A 13 10.19 0.44 -8.53
C ILE A 13 9.59 -0.91 -8.88
N GLU A 14 10.26 -1.65 -9.75
CA GLU A 14 9.88 -3.03 -10.06
C GLU A 14 10.15 -3.90 -8.83
N VAL A 15 9.09 -4.35 -8.20
CA VAL A 15 9.14 -5.25 -7.04
C VAL A 15 8.45 -6.53 -7.48
N TRP A 16 9.20 -7.63 -7.58
CA TRP A 16 8.65 -8.96 -7.89
C TRP A 16 7.84 -8.98 -9.21
N ALA A 17 8.35 -8.33 -10.24
CA ALA A 17 7.72 -8.16 -11.56
C ALA A 17 6.40 -7.34 -11.57
N ASP A 18 6.05 -6.69 -10.46
CA ASP A 18 4.94 -5.73 -10.39
C ASP A 18 5.47 -4.29 -10.31
N LEU A 19 4.75 -3.37 -10.97
CA LEU A 19 5.13 -1.96 -11.06
C LEU A 19 4.49 -1.21 -9.88
N VAL A 20 5.18 -1.20 -8.75
CA VAL A 20 4.64 -0.66 -7.50
C VAL A 20 5.19 0.73 -7.24
N ASN A 21 4.33 1.67 -6.84
CA ASN A 21 4.80 2.97 -6.40
C ASN A 21 5.37 2.85 -4.98
N ILE A 22 6.64 3.22 -4.79
CA ILE A 22 7.32 3.06 -3.49
C ILE A 22 6.64 3.86 -2.37
N LYS A 23 6.02 5.01 -2.70
CA LYS A 23 5.31 5.85 -1.73
C LYS A 23 4.06 5.14 -1.22
N ASP A 24 3.32 4.49 -2.12
CA ASP A 24 2.12 3.73 -1.78
C ASP A 24 2.47 2.48 -0.95
N LEU A 25 3.58 1.82 -1.29
CA LEU A 25 4.09 0.67 -0.52
C LEU A 25 4.45 1.07 0.92
N LEU A 26 5.21 2.15 1.10
CA LEU A 26 5.57 2.66 2.43
C LEU A 26 4.32 3.10 3.21
N LEU A 27 3.36 3.75 2.56
CA LEU A 27 2.11 4.14 3.18
C LEU A 27 1.30 2.93 3.67
N ALA A 28 1.13 1.89 2.84
CA ALA A 28 0.48 0.64 3.23
C ALA A 28 1.17 -0.01 4.43
N LEU A 29 2.51 -0.05 4.40
CA LEU A 29 3.31 -0.66 5.47
C LEU A 29 3.09 0.07 6.80
N VAL A 30 3.15 1.41 6.79
CA VAL A 30 2.96 2.23 7.99
C VAL A 30 1.55 2.06 8.55
N ILE A 31 0.51 2.15 7.71
CA ILE A 31 -0.89 1.99 8.13
C ILE A 31 -1.11 0.60 8.74
N THR A 32 -0.67 -0.44 8.04
CA THR A 32 -0.89 -1.82 8.47
C THR A 32 -0.12 -2.12 9.76
N SER A 33 1.13 -1.64 9.89
CA SER A 33 1.92 -1.80 11.11
C SER A 33 1.30 -1.07 12.30
N ALA A 34 0.84 0.17 12.10
CA ALA A 34 0.19 0.96 13.14
C ALA A 34 -1.10 0.30 13.65
N LEU A 35 -1.93 -0.24 12.74
CA LEU A 35 -3.17 -0.93 13.12
C LEU A 35 -2.88 -2.28 13.79
N THR A 36 -1.89 -3.03 13.32
CA THR A 36 -1.46 -4.29 13.93
C THR A 36 -1.00 -4.07 15.36
N LEU A 37 -0.12 -3.09 15.59
CA LEU A 37 0.41 -2.75 16.91
C LEU A 37 -0.69 -2.16 17.81
N GLY A 38 -1.52 -1.27 17.27
CA GLY A 38 -2.66 -0.71 18.01
C GLY A 38 -3.63 -1.78 18.50
N ALA A 39 -3.98 -2.74 17.62
CA ALA A 39 -4.84 -3.86 18.00
C ALA A 39 -4.17 -4.79 19.02
N TYR A 40 -2.86 -5.04 18.87
CA TYR A 40 -2.09 -5.81 19.85
C TYR A 40 -2.09 -5.16 21.24
N PHE A 41 -1.89 -3.84 21.33
CA PHE A 41 -1.89 -3.12 22.62
C PHE A 41 -3.25 -3.07 23.32
N ILE A 42 -4.35 -3.08 22.56
CA ILE A 42 -5.72 -3.12 23.10
C ILE A 42 -6.07 -4.53 23.59
N ALA A 43 -5.35 -5.56 23.14
CA ALA A 43 -5.69 -6.93 23.42
C ALA A 43 -5.49 -7.30 24.91
N PRO A 44 -6.37 -8.15 25.47
CA PRO A 44 -6.20 -8.65 26.83
C PRO A 44 -4.96 -9.56 26.92
N ASN A 45 -4.20 -9.43 28.01
CA ASN A 45 -2.92 -10.12 28.30
C ASN A 45 -3.03 -11.63 28.55
N GLU A 46 -4.08 -12.29 28.05
CA GLU A 46 -4.20 -13.74 28.13
C GLU A 46 -3.73 -14.36 26.83
N GLU A 47 -2.66 -15.15 26.88
CA GLU A 47 -2.18 -15.92 25.73
C GLU A 47 -3.31 -16.88 25.23
N PRO A 48 -3.59 -16.98 23.91
CA PRO A 48 -2.90 -16.40 22.75
C PRO A 48 -3.60 -15.16 22.17
N LYS A 49 -4.49 -14.52 22.93
CA LYS A 49 -5.42 -13.49 22.44
C LYS A 49 -4.71 -12.27 21.80
N PRO A 50 -3.57 -11.75 22.31
CA PRO A 50 -2.87 -10.63 21.69
C PRO A 50 -2.45 -10.88 20.24
N LEU A 51 -2.04 -12.11 19.91
CA LEU A 51 -1.66 -12.48 18.56
C LEU A 51 -2.84 -12.41 17.60
N TYR A 52 -4.00 -12.94 18.01
CA TYR A 52 -5.22 -12.89 17.19
C TYR A 52 -5.68 -11.46 16.96
N TYR A 53 -5.64 -10.61 17.98
CA TYR A 53 -6.00 -9.19 17.85
C TYR A 53 -5.04 -8.45 16.92
N GLY A 54 -3.73 -8.69 17.03
CA GLY A 54 -2.75 -8.14 16.09
C GLY A 54 -3.02 -8.57 14.65
N LEU A 55 -3.33 -9.86 14.42
CA LEU A 55 -3.60 -10.41 13.09
C LEU A 55 -4.90 -9.85 12.47
N VAL A 56 -5.96 -9.69 13.28
CA VAL A 56 -7.19 -8.99 12.87
C VAL A 56 -6.91 -7.52 12.56
N GLY A 57 -6.09 -6.85 13.36
CA GLY A 57 -5.62 -5.49 13.10
C GLY A 57 -4.88 -5.37 11.77
N ALA A 58 -3.99 -6.33 11.46
CA ALA A 58 -3.28 -6.40 10.19
C ALA A 58 -4.23 -6.58 9.01
N LEU A 59 -5.22 -7.46 9.12
CA LEU A 59 -6.26 -7.68 8.10
C LEU A 59 -7.05 -6.40 7.83
N ILE A 60 -7.50 -5.71 8.88
CA ILE A 60 -8.24 -4.45 8.75
C ILE A 60 -7.35 -3.37 8.10
N GLY A 61 -6.09 -3.26 8.55
CA GLY A 61 -5.13 -2.31 7.98
C GLY A 61 -4.81 -2.58 6.51
N PHE A 62 -4.76 -3.85 6.12
CA PHE A 62 -4.59 -4.25 4.73
C PHE A 62 -5.80 -3.88 3.88
N ILE A 63 -7.03 -4.14 4.35
CA ILE A 63 -8.26 -3.75 3.64
C ILE A 63 -8.32 -2.23 3.45
N ILE A 64 -8.02 -1.47 4.51
CA ILE A 64 -7.99 0.00 4.44
C ILE A 64 -6.93 0.46 3.44
N SER A 65 -5.73 -0.10 3.51
CA SER A 65 -4.64 0.24 2.59
C SER A 65 -5.01 -0.07 1.13
N SER A 66 -5.70 -1.19 0.89
CA SER A 66 -6.19 -1.59 -0.43
C SER A 66 -7.25 -0.63 -0.99
N ILE A 67 -8.09 -0.04 -0.14
CA ILE A 67 -9.08 0.97 -0.56
C ILE A 67 -8.40 2.33 -0.82
N ILE A 68 -7.42 2.71 0.01
CA ILE A 68 -6.71 3.99 -0.11
C ILE A 68 -5.80 4.01 -1.33
N ILE A 69 -5.05 2.92 -1.56
CA ILE A 69 -4.14 2.78 -2.69
C ILE A 69 -4.97 2.41 -3.92
N LYS A 70 -5.48 3.43 -4.59
CA LYS A 70 -6.26 3.24 -5.81
C LYS A 70 -5.41 2.55 -6.88
N PRO A 71 -5.93 1.50 -7.53
CA PRO A 71 -5.26 0.88 -8.66
C PRO A 71 -5.09 1.94 -9.75
N LYS A 72 -3.84 2.18 -10.16
CA LYS A 72 -3.45 3.16 -11.19
C LYS A 72 -3.79 2.63 -12.59
N ARG A 73 -5.02 2.18 -12.82
CA ARG A 73 -5.53 1.80 -14.15
C ARG A 73 -5.80 3.07 -14.95
N LYS A 74 -4.76 3.64 -15.55
CA LYS A 74 -4.92 4.47 -16.73
C LYS A 74 -4.95 3.53 -17.92
N PHE A 75 -6.14 3.08 -18.33
CA PHE A 75 -6.28 2.52 -19.66
C PHE A 75 -6.17 3.69 -20.64
N GLU A 76 -4.96 3.98 -21.09
CA GLU A 76 -4.80 4.75 -22.31
C GLU A 76 -5.16 3.80 -23.46
N THR A 77 -6.38 3.89 -23.95
CA THR A 77 -6.74 3.29 -25.23
C THR A 77 -5.94 4.04 -26.28
N THR A 78 -4.78 3.50 -26.65
CA THR A 78 -4.09 3.90 -27.87
C THR A 78 -4.95 3.40 -29.01
N GLU A 79 -5.87 4.23 -29.47
CA GLU A 79 -6.62 4.03 -30.71
C GLU A 79 -5.60 4.22 -31.85
N ASP A 80 -4.86 3.16 -32.17
CA ASP A 80 -4.06 3.10 -33.39
C ASP A 80 -5.04 3.14 -34.57
N LYS A 81 -5.01 4.25 -35.29
CA LYS A 81 -5.72 4.50 -36.56
C LYS A 81 -4.86 4.12 -37.75
#